data_AF-A0A4U0ZC82-F1
#
_entry.id   AF-A0A4U0ZC82-F1
#
_cell.length_a   1.000
_cell.length_b   1.000
_cell.length_c   1.000
_cell.angle_alpha   90.00
_cell.angle_beta   90.00
_cell.angle_gamma   90.00
#
_symmetry.space_group_name_H-M   'P 1'
#
loop_
_entity.id
_entity.type
_entity.pdbx_description
1 polymer ?
#
loop_
_entity_poly.entity_id
_entity_poly.type
_entity_poly.pdbx_seq_one_letter_code
_entity_poly.pdbx_strand_id
1 'polypeptide(L)'
;MKHSFYFKSSEIKIIDGEDDETNPMRYGKSLAEWISNNLNDVGFTTKAFPEDWGWRIDCMEKPCPIWIGCGNVDEIDSNNELKPPTNESVVWHCFIEADIPFFRNLFNKINPTESKEKVATALAKLLSSAGHIKEVSEP
;
A
#
# COMPACT_ATOMS: atom_id res chain seq x y z
N MET A 1 7.88 -8.44 11.25
CA MET A 1 6.54 -7.89 11.58
C MET A 1 5.51 -8.36 10.56
N LYS A 2 4.23 -7.95 10.69
CA LYS A 2 3.29 -8.04 9.55
C LYS A 2 3.81 -7.13 8.43
N HIS A 3 3.75 -7.62 7.19
CA HIS A 3 4.09 -6.86 5.98
C HIS A 3 2.87 -6.66 5.07
N SER A 4 1.69 -7.06 5.54
CA SER A 4 0.41 -6.98 4.85
C SER A 4 -0.65 -6.56 5.86
N PHE A 5 -1.49 -5.59 5.49
CA PHE A 5 -2.47 -4.95 6.36
C PHE A 5 -3.78 -4.78 5.60
N TYR A 6 -4.88 -5.25 6.19
CA TYR A 6 -6.23 -5.07 5.66
C TYR A 6 -7.05 -4.25 6.63
N PHE A 7 -7.74 -3.21 6.16
CA PHE A 7 -8.50 -2.32 7.04
C PHE A 7 -9.61 -1.57 6.30
N LYS A 8 -10.54 -1.03 7.09
CA LYS A 8 -11.50 -0.01 6.67
C LYS A 8 -11.08 1.34 7.22
N SER A 9 -11.46 2.41 6.51
CA SER A 9 -11.20 3.79 6.94
C SER A 9 -12.46 4.64 6.79
N SER A 10 -12.76 5.47 7.80
CA SER A 10 -13.84 6.46 7.69
C SER A 10 -13.42 7.73 6.93
N GLU A 11 -12.12 7.98 6.78
CA GLU A 11 -11.57 9.22 6.21
C GLU A 11 -10.90 9.03 4.84
N ILE A 12 -10.33 7.85 4.57
CA ILE A 12 -9.74 7.52 3.26
C ILE A 12 -10.86 7.10 2.32
N LYS A 13 -10.99 7.79 1.19
CA LYS A 13 -12.07 7.66 0.22
C LYS A 13 -11.55 7.33 -1.17
N ILE A 14 -12.32 6.58 -1.92
CA ILE A 14 -12.14 6.43 -3.37
C ILE A 14 -12.24 7.82 -3.99
N ILE A 15 -11.30 8.14 -4.88
CA ILE A 15 -11.33 9.36 -5.68
C ILE A 15 -12.00 9.02 -7.01
N ASP A 16 -13.04 9.76 -7.36
CA ASP A 16 -13.75 9.56 -8.63
C ASP A 16 -12.78 9.67 -9.81
N GLY A 17 -12.72 8.62 -10.63
CA GLY A 17 -11.86 8.53 -11.82
C GLY A 17 -10.38 8.26 -11.52
N GLU A 18 -9.98 7.91 -10.29
CA GLU A 18 -8.57 7.55 -10.03
C GLU A 18 -8.12 6.29 -10.78
N ASP A 19 -9.07 5.45 -11.20
CA ASP A 19 -8.82 4.25 -11.99
C ASP A 19 -8.61 4.53 -13.49
N ASP A 20 -8.63 5.79 -13.93
CA ASP A 20 -8.11 6.22 -15.22
C ASP A 20 -6.57 6.14 -15.28
N GLU A 21 -5.89 6.20 -14.13
CA GLU A 21 -4.43 6.09 -14.01
C GLU A 21 -3.97 4.65 -13.75
N THR A 22 -4.90 3.76 -13.37
CA THR A 22 -4.65 2.34 -13.06
C THR A 22 -5.50 1.45 -14.00
N ASN A 23 -5.67 0.17 -13.69
CA ASN A 23 -6.71 -0.63 -14.36
C ASN A 23 -8.10 -0.34 -13.76
N PRO A 24 -9.19 -0.56 -14.51
CA PRO A 24 -10.55 -0.38 -13.99
C PRO A 24 -10.77 -1.08 -12.66
N MET A 25 -11.44 -0.38 -11.74
CA MET A 25 -11.72 -0.84 -10.37
C MET A 25 -10.49 -1.06 -9.47
N ARG A 26 -9.34 -0.47 -9.81
CA ARG A 26 -8.12 -0.48 -8.98
C ARG A 26 -7.88 0.88 -8.34
N TYR A 27 -8.30 1.00 -7.10
CA TYR A 27 -8.25 2.23 -6.30
C TYR A 27 -7.09 2.17 -5.31
N GLY A 28 -6.60 3.33 -4.87
CA GLY A 28 -5.52 3.38 -3.87
C GLY A 28 -4.81 4.71 -3.76
N LYS A 29 -5.17 5.72 -4.56
CA LYS A 29 -4.50 7.02 -4.64
C LYS A 29 -4.55 7.76 -3.32
N SER A 30 -5.74 7.97 -2.78
CA SER A 30 -5.92 8.70 -1.52
C SER A 30 -5.20 8.01 -0.36
N LEU A 31 -5.21 6.67 -0.35
CA LEU A 31 -4.48 5.86 0.60
C LEU A 31 -2.96 6.04 0.45
N ALA A 32 -2.45 5.96 -0.78
CA ALA A 32 -1.04 6.10 -1.08
C ALA A 32 -0.52 7.51 -0.73
N GLU A 33 -1.28 8.54 -1.08
CA GLU A 33 -0.98 9.94 -0.73
C GLU A 33 -0.99 10.15 0.79
N TRP A 34 -2.01 9.62 1.49
CA TRP A 34 -2.10 9.72 2.95
C TRP A 34 -0.92 9.03 3.65
N ILE A 35 -0.57 7.80 3.27
CA ILE A 35 0.59 7.10 3.83
C ILE A 35 1.89 7.84 3.50
N SER A 36 2.07 8.23 2.24
CA SER A 36 3.28 8.94 1.78
C SER A 36 3.51 10.23 2.58
N ASN A 37 2.47 11.05 2.76
CA ASN A 37 2.59 12.30 3.53
C ASN A 37 2.97 12.03 4.99
N ASN A 38 2.29 11.08 5.66
CA ASN A 38 2.58 10.75 7.06
C ASN A 38 3.97 10.14 7.25
N LEU A 39 4.45 9.33 6.29
CA LEU A 39 5.80 8.77 6.35
C LEU A 39 6.88 9.84 6.10
N ASN A 40 6.64 10.78 5.17
CA ASN A 40 7.52 11.93 4.98
C ASN A 40 7.65 12.77 6.26
N ASP A 41 6.54 13.00 6.98
CA ASP A 41 6.53 13.77 8.23
C ASP A 41 7.38 13.16 9.35
N VAL A 42 7.63 11.84 9.30
CA VAL A 42 8.49 11.13 10.26
C VAL A 42 9.87 10.78 9.69
N GLY A 43 10.24 11.40 8.57
CA GLY A 43 11.60 11.40 8.04
C GLY A 43 11.90 10.34 6.97
N PHE A 44 10.89 9.67 6.42
CA PHE A 44 11.08 8.88 5.20
C PHE A 44 11.12 9.81 3.97
N THR A 45 11.65 9.32 2.86
CA THR A 45 11.51 9.98 1.56
C THR A 45 10.64 9.08 0.69
N THR A 46 9.41 9.52 0.43
CA THR A 46 8.41 8.73 -0.28
C THR A 46 7.83 9.42 -1.49
N LYS A 47 7.43 8.63 -2.50
CA LYS A 47 6.69 9.10 -3.67
C LYS A 47 5.68 8.06 -4.14
N ALA A 48 4.45 8.50 -4.41
CA ALA A 48 3.37 7.65 -4.89
C ALA A 48 3.30 7.64 -6.44
N PHE A 49 2.95 6.49 -7.01
CA PHE A 49 2.79 6.26 -8.44
C PHE A 49 1.62 5.31 -8.69
N PRO A 50 0.86 5.48 -9.78
CA PRO A 50 -0.13 4.49 -10.18
C PRO A 50 0.56 3.22 -10.75
N GLU A 51 -0.08 2.08 -10.55
CA GLU A 51 0.28 0.77 -11.07
C GLU A 51 -0.97 0.09 -11.65
N ASP A 52 -0.80 -1.01 -12.38
CA ASP A 52 -1.91 -1.74 -13.01
C ASP A 52 -2.84 -2.45 -11.98
N TRP A 53 -2.45 -2.52 -10.72
CA TRP A 53 -3.22 -3.12 -9.62
C TRP A 53 -3.65 -2.12 -8.53
N GLY A 54 -3.25 -0.86 -8.60
CA GLY A 54 -3.50 0.13 -7.56
C GLY A 54 -2.43 1.22 -7.54
N TRP A 55 -1.94 1.58 -6.36
CA TRP A 55 -0.92 2.61 -6.19
C TRP A 55 0.28 2.08 -5.42
N ARG A 56 1.48 2.44 -5.88
CA ARG A 56 2.75 2.11 -5.23
C ARG A 56 3.35 3.35 -4.60
N ILE A 57 3.87 3.21 -3.38
CA ILE A 57 4.70 4.21 -2.72
C ILE A 57 6.13 3.70 -2.70
N ASP A 58 7.04 4.39 -3.39
CA ASP A 58 8.48 4.13 -3.26
C ASP A 58 9.00 4.77 -1.98
N CYS A 59 9.66 3.98 -1.12
CA CYS A 59 10.41 4.41 0.05
C CYS A 59 11.90 4.28 -0.25
N MET A 60 12.61 5.42 -0.32
CA MET A 60 14.04 5.47 -0.70
C MET A 60 14.96 5.02 0.44
N GLU A 61 14.91 3.73 0.78
CA GLU A 61 15.72 3.09 1.80
C GLU A 61 17.01 2.47 1.25
N LYS A 62 17.97 2.21 2.14
CA LYS A 62 19.21 1.46 1.88
C LYS A 62 19.17 0.14 2.66
N PRO A 63 19.74 -0.96 2.16
CA PRO A 63 20.62 -1.07 0.98
C PRO A 63 19.89 -1.15 -0.37
N CYS A 64 18.57 -1.29 -0.38
CA CYS A 64 17.75 -1.25 -1.58
C CYS A 64 16.42 -0.52 -1.30
N PRO A 65 15.77 0.02 -2.35
CA PRO A 65 14.46 0.60 -2.21
C PRO A 65 13.44 -0.40 -1.65
N ILE A 66 12.57 0.08 -0.79
CA ILE A 66 11.38 -0.63 -0.31
C ILE A 66 10.19 0.09 -0.91
N TRP A 67 9.12 -0.62 -1.23
CA TRP A 67 7.90 -0.01 -1.69
C TRP A 67 6.69 -0.57 -0.95
N ILE A 68 5.64 0.24 -0.87
CA ILE A 68 4.36 -0.11 -0.26
C ILE A 68 3.32 -0.14 -1.38
N GLY A 69 2.66 -1.26 -1.57
CA GLY A 69 1.47 -1.33 -2.41
C GLY A 69 0.25 -0.87 -1.62
N CYS A 70 -0.63 -0.10 -2.25
CA CYS A 70 -1.87 0.45 -1.72
C CYS A 70 -2.98 0.16 -2.73
N GLY A 71 -3.93 -0.70 -2.36
CA GLY A 71 -5.00 -1.15 -3.24
C GLY A 71 -6.32 -1.36 -2.49
N ASN A 72 -7.43 -1.44 -3.21
CA ASN A 72 -8.66 -2.05 -2.69
C ASN A 72 -8.62 -3.57 -2.86
N VAL A 73 -9.27 -4.28 -1.95
CA VAL A 73 -9.63 -5.69 -2.15
C VAL A 73 -10.78 -5.78 -3.15
N ASP A 74 -10.77 -6.82 -3.99
CA ASP A 74 -11.85 -7.09 -4.94
C ASP A 74 -13.15 -7.43 -4.21
N GLU A 75 -14.24 -6.79 -4.64
CA GLU A 75 -15.59 -7.18 -4.27
C GLU A 75 -16.21 -7.98 -5.41
N ILE A 76 -16.78 -9.14 -5.07
CA ILE A 76 -17.47 -10.01 -6.02
C ILE A 76 -18.96 -10.03 -5.67
N ASP A 77 -19.82 -9.89 -6.68
CA ASP A 77 -21.27 -9.92 -6.51
C ASP A 77 -21.85 -11.36 -6.49
N SER A 78 -23.17 -11.48 -6.36
CA SER A 78 -23.85 -12.79 -6.33
C SER A 78 -23.76 -13.56 -7.65
N ASN A 79 -23.37 -12.91 -8.75
CA ASN A 79 -23.21 -13.51 -10.07
C ASN A 79 -21.75 -13.87 -10.36
N ASN A 80 -20.86 -13.72 -9.37
CA ASN A 80 -19.42 -13.96 -9.51
C ASN A 80 -18.72 -12.96 -10.46
N GLU A 81 -19.23 -11.73 -10.53
CA GLU A 81 -18.65 -10.63 -11.29
C GLU A 81 -17.97 -9.61 -10.35
N LEU A 82 -16.92 -8.95 -10.86
CA LEU A 82 -16.27 -7.85 -10.14
C LEU A 82 -17.26 -6.69 -9.98
N LYS A 83 -17.38 -6.22 -8.74
CA LYS A 83 -18.23 -5.11 -8.36
C LYS A 83 -17.35 -3.92 -7.96
N PRO A 84 -17.61 -2.71 -8.47
CA PRO A 84 -16.94 -1.51 -7.98
C PRO A 84 -17.20 -1.33 -6.47
N PRO A 85 -16.16 -1.17 -5.64
CA PRO A 85 -16.31 -0.87 -4.23
C PRO A 85 -16.90 0.53 -4.03
N THR A 86 -17.58 0.74 -2.91
CA THR A 86 -18.03 2.06 -2.46
C THR A 86 -17.21 2.52 -1.26
N ASN A 87 -17.32 3.80 -0.90
CA ASN A 87 -16.67 4.36 0.29
C ASN A 87 -17.10 3.70 1.62
N GLU A 88 -18.20 2.95 1.63
CA GLU A 88 -18.72 2.21 2.77
C GLU A 88 -18.26 0.74 2.77
N SER A 89 -18.14 0.15 1.58
CA SER A 89 -17.82 -1.27 1.43
C SER A 89 -16.31 -1.54 1.35
N VAL A 90 -15.54 -0.60 0.78
CA VAL A 90 -14.11 -0.76 0.46
C VAL A 90 -13.31 -1.29 1.64
N VAL A 91 -12.51 -2.31 1.36
CA VAL A 91 -11.44 -2.79 2.23
C VAL A 91 -10.13 -2.41 1.56
N TRP A 92 -9.33 -1.63 2.27
CA TRP A 92 -7.99 -1.24 1.84
C TRP A 92 -6.99 -2.33 2.18
N HIS A 93 -6.06 -2.57 1.28
CA HIS A 93 -4.93 -3.46 1.43
C HIS A 93 -3.63 -2.66 1.26
N CYS A 94 -2.72 -2.80 2.23
CA CYS A 94 -1.36 -2.33 2.11
C CYS A 94 -0.38 -3.47 2.29
N PHE A 95 0.63 -3.57 1.44
CA PHE A 95 1.70 -4.57 1.57
C PHE A 95 3.08 -4.01 1.25
N ILE A 96 4.13 -4.64 1.78
CA ILE A 96 5.50 -4.11 1.75
C ILE A 96 6.42 -5.07 1.03
N GLU A 97 7.09 -4.57 -0.01
CA GLU A 97 8.06 -5.33 -0.78
C GLU A 97 9.39 -4.60 -0.99
N ALA A 98 10.42 -5.38 -1.31
CA ALA A 98 11.73 -4.83 -1.65
C ALA A 98 11.91 -4.83 -3.16
N ASP A 99 12.48 -3.75 -3.69
CA ASP A 99 12.89 -3.68 -5.09
C ASP A 99 14.31 -4.25 -5.22
N ILE A 100 14.40 -5.55 -5.47
CA ILE A 100 15.68 -6.28 -5.58
C ILE A 100 16.02 -6.46 -7.07
N PRO A 101 17.08 -5.81 -7.59
CA PRO A 101 17.46 -5.96 -8.99
C PRO A 101 17.85 -7.40 -9.34
N PHE A 102 17.16 -8.00 -10.30
CA PHE A 102 17.32 -9.40 -10.70
C PHE A 102 18.75 -9.78 -11.14
N PHE A 103 19.52 -8.83 -11.70
CA PHE A 103 20.86 -9.08 -12.27
C PHE A 103 22.05 -8.88 -11.32
N ARG A 104 21.84 -8.55 -10.03
CA ARG A 104 22.94 -8.26 -9.08
C ARG A 104 23.40 -9.45 -8.23
N ASN A 105 22.83 -10.63 -8.45
CA ASN A 105 23.09 -11.85 -7.67
C ASN A 105 24.47 -12.50 -7.88
N LEU A 106 25.41 -11.88 -8.59
CA LEU A 106 26.74 -12.48 -8.80
C LEU A 106 27.85 -12.01 -7.85
N PHE A 107 27.71 -10.91 -7.09
CA PHE A 107 28.85 -10.43 -6.28
C PHE A 107 28.56 -9.83 -4.89
N ASN A 108 27.31 -9.64 -4.44
CA ASN A 108 26.99 -9.36 -3.03
C ASN A 108 25.50 -9.56 -2.77
N LYS A 109 25.14 -10.41 -1.79
CA LYS A 109 23.75 -10.69 -1.43
C LYS A 109 23.16 -9.47 -0.71
N ILE A 110 22.41 -8.63 -1.42
CA ILE A 110 21.62 -7.56 -0.80
C ILE A 110 20.61 -8.22 0.15
N ASN A 111 20.61 -7.79 1.42
CA ASN A 111 19.64 -8.24 2.40
C ASN A 111 18.67 -7.08 2.72
N PRO A 112 17.43 -7.10 2.23
CA PRO A 112 16.46 -6.03 2.45
C PRO A 112 15.76 -6.10 3.82
N THR A 113 16.05 -7.12 4.64
CA THR A 113 15.26 -7.43 5.84
C THR A 113 15.13 -6.25 6.79
N GLU A 114 16.24 -5.56 7.09
CA GLU A 114 16.22 -4.41 8.01
C GLU A 114 15.39 -3.25 7.46
N SER A 115 15.53 -2.93 6.17
CA SER A 115 14.75 -1.88 5.51
C SER A 115 13.27 -2.24 5.46
N LYS A 116 12.91 -3.49 5.14
CA LYS A 116 11.53 -3.99 5.17
C LYS A 116 10.93 -3.85 6.57
N GLU A 117 11.64 -4.29 7.61
CA GLU A 117 11.16 -4.21 8.99
C GLU A 117 11.03 -2.75 9.46
N LYS A 118 11.95 -1.87 9.07
CA LYS A 118 11.86 -0.43 9.38
C LYS A 118 10.58 0.19 8.80
N VAL A 119 10.31 -0.03 7.51
CA VAL A 119 9.09 0.47 6.85
C VAL A 119 7.84 -0.18 7.45
N ALA A 120 7.88 -1.49 7.74
CA ALA A 120 6.77 -2.20 8.38
C ALA A 120 6.44 -1.68 9.76
N THR A 121 7.45 -1.36 10.57
CA THR A 121 7.27 -0.73 11.89
C THR A 121 6.54 0.60 11.75
N ALA A 122 7.02 1.45 10.84
CA ALA A 122 6.48 2.79 10.65
C ALA A 122 5.03 2.73 10.15
N LEU A 123 4.75 1.88 9.15
CA LEU A 123 3.41 1.68 8.63
C LEU A 123 2.46 1.10 9.69
N ALA A 124 2.87 0.06 10.42
CA ALA A 124 2.04 -0.52 11.48
C ALA A 124 1.71 0.49 12.58
N LYS A 125 2.69 1.31 12.98
CA LYS A 125 2.49 2.39 13.96
C LYS A 125 1.53 3.45 13.42
N LEU A 126 1.70 3.88 12.18
CA LEU A 126 0.82 4.85 11.52
C LEU A 126 -0.63 4.34 11.53
N LEU A 127 -0.85 3.13 10.99
CA LEU A 127 -2.17 2.52 10.87
C LEU A 127 -2.85 2.32 12.22
N SER A 128 -2.11 1.84 13.23
CA SER A 128 -2.66 1.60 14.57
C SER A 128 -2.92 2.86 15.39
N SER A 129 -2.26 3.98 15.05
CA SER A 129 -2.47 5.27 15.73
C SER A 129 -3.59 6.12 15.12
N ALA A 130 -4.02 5.80 13.90
CA ALA A 130 -5.05 6.54 13.19
C ALA A 130 -6.45 6.14 13.69
N GLY A 131 -7.14 7.08 14.37
CA GLY A 131 -8.46 6.82 14.97
C GLY A 131 -9.58 6.49 13.98
N HIS A 132 -9.38 6.77 12.70
CA HIS A 132 -10.32 6.45 11.61
C HIS A 132 -10.06 5.08 10.96
N ILE A 133 -9.02 4.35 11.35
CA ILE A 133 -8.65 3.04 10.78
C ILE A 133 -9.18 1.92 11.68
N LYS A 134 -9.79 0.93 11.04
CA LYS A 134 -10.24 -0.32 11.67
C LYS A 134 -9.69 -1.51 10.92
N GLU A 135 -8.72 -2.21 11.53
CA GLU A 135 -8.16 -3.45 10.97
C GLU A 135 -9.25 -4.52 10.80
N VAL A 136 -9.15 -5.29 9.71
CA VAL A 136 -10.00 -6.44 9.42
C VAL A 136 -9.13 -7.66 9.14
N SER A 137 -9.72 -8.86 9.18
CA SER A 137 -9.04 -10.07 8.73
C SER A 137 -8.77 -10.01 7.22
N GLU A 138 -7.76 -10.76 6.77
CA GLU A 138 -7.57 -11.05 5.35
C GLU A 138 -8.87 -11.62 4.76
N PRO A 139 -9.44 -10.99 3.72
CA PRO A 139 -10.71 -11.42 3.11
C PRO A 139 -10.65 -12.76 2.39
#